data_AF-A0A4Y7Q1J3-F1
#
_entry.id   AF-A0A4Y7Q1J3-F1
#
_cell.length_a   1.000
_cell.length_b   1.000
_cell.length_c   1.000
_cell.angle_alpha   90.00
_cell.angle_beta   90.00
_cell.angle_gamma   90.00
#
_symmetry.space_group_name_H-M   'P 1'
#
loop_
_entity.id
_entity.type
_entity.pdbx_description
1 polymer ?
#
loop_
_entity_poly.entity_id
_entity_poly.type
_entity_poly.pdbx_seq_one_letter_code
_entity_poly.pdbx_strand_id
1 'polypeptide(L)'
;MLGTSLMQALYSMVNLKNLSLTFDACGDLMTDHPLADLGMLDDHSVAIESLRIEFANQTPYKVIGRLYDSLSFLSPSSVDITMEKLFNDEKYPLDRFFFRNKDHIFPHGSTIRIHVSGMRKTLDSQTSGGLLTELVEGCQIAHTIHLEVPDVSLIRLQSTNWSHFSSLRHLRFKGCDNLTEPEVDELVRNLMCGNAEGMGLQSLEIFSCEKISEEFLVELGDNVGPKLTWKMCDCE
;
A
#
# COMPACT_ATOMS: atom_id res chain seq x y z
N MET A 1 -7.01 -26.09 -6.42
CA MET A 1 -6.46 -26.51 -7.74
C MET A 1 -6.14 -25.36 -8.70
N LEU A 2 -6.78 -24.18 -8.62
CA LEU A 2 -6.45 -23.06 -9.53
C LEU A 2 -5.03 -22.49 -9.37
N GLY A 3 -4.39 -22.64 -8.20
CA GLY A 3 -3.09 -22.02 -7.93
C GLY A 3 -1.92 -22.55 -8.77
N THR A 4 -1.79 -23.86 -8.98
CA THR A 4 -0.59 -24.42 -9.60
C THR A 4 -0.50 -24.13 -11.11
N SER A 5 -1.61 -24.28 -11.84
CA SER A 5 -1.64 -24.04 -13.30
C SER A 5 -1.52 -22.56 -13.65
N LEU A 6 -2.14 -21.67 -12.88
CA LEU A 6 -1.99 -20.22 -13.07
C LEU A 6 -0.53 -19.82 -12.84
N MET A 7 0.09 -20.30 -11.76
CA MET A 7 1.47 -19.94 -11.47
C MET A 7 2.45 -20.46 -12.50
N GLN A 8 2.27 -21.70 -12.96
CA GLN A 8 3.10 -22.24 -14.03
C GLN A 8 2.96 -21.43 -15.33
N ALA A 9 1.75 -20.96 -15.65
CA ALA A 9 1.53 -20.09 -16.78
C ALA A 9 2.26 -18.75 -16.59
N LEU A 10 2.13 -18.10 -15.43
CA LEU A 10 2.79 -16.83 -15.12
C LEU A 10 4.33 -16.94 -15.17
N TYR A 11 4.90 -18.01 -14.62
CA TYR A 11 6.35 -18.27 -14.68
C TYR A 11 6.86 -18.46 -16.12
N SER A 12 6.00 -18.89 -17.04
CA SER A 12 6.37 -19.08 -18.45
C SER A 12 6.26 -17.79 -19.28
N MET A 13 5.66 -16.71 -18.73
CA MET A 13 5.42 -15.46 -19.45
C MET A 13 6.57 -14.45 -19.25
N VAL A 14 7.76 -14.77 -19.76
CA VAL A 14 8.96 -13.91 -19.61
C VAL A 14 8.86 -12.54 -20.28
N ASN A 15 7.90 -12.34 -21.20
CA ASN A 15 7.65 -11.06 -21.88
C ASN A 15 6.37 -10.37 -21.38
N LEU A 16 5.87 -10.78 -20.20
CA LEU A 16 4.70 -10.15 -19.59
C LEU A 16 5.01 -8.68 -19.29
N LYS A 17 4.20 -7.77 -19.82
CA LYS A 17 4.32 -6.34 -19.52
C LYS A 17 3.31 -5.89 -18.48
N ASN A 18 2.08 -6.39 -18.56
CA ASN A 18 0.97 -5.93 -17.75
C ASN A 18 0.22 -7.16 -17.24
N LEU A 19 0.00 -7.21 -15.93
CA LEU A 19 -0.76 -8.28 -15.28
C LEU A 19 -1.92 -7.67 -14.50
N SER A 20 -3.13 -8.16 -14.74
CA SER A 20 -4.32 -7.79 -13.98
C SER A 20 -4.98 -9.06 -13.45
N LEU A 21 -5.23 -9.12 -12.14
CA LEU A 21 -5.86 -10.24 -11.48
C LEU A 21 -7.04 -9.74 -10.63
N THR A 22 -8.20 -10.38 -10.77
CA THR A 22 -9.40 -10.07 -9.99
C THR A 22 -9.85 -11.33 -9.27
N PHE A 23 -10.01 -11.23 -7.95
CA PHE A 23 -10.42 -12.31 -7.06
C PHE A 23 -11.72 -11.92 -6.38
N ASP A 24 -12.76 -12.71 -6.62
CA ASP A 24 -14.09 -12.48 -6.08
C ASP A 24 -14.50 -13.68 -5.23
N ALA A 25 -14.83 -13.42 -3.95
CA ALA A 25 -15.33 -14.41 -3.01
C ALA A 25 -14.49 -15.70 -2.94
N CYS A 26 -13.17 -15.54 -3.02
CA CYS A 26 -12.24 -16.66 -3.02
C CYS A 26 -12.14 -17.25 -1.60
N GLY A 27 -12.89 -18.31 -1.33
CA GLY A 27 -12.86 -19.03 -0.06
C GLY A 27 -11.56 -19.81 0.17
N ASP A 28 -11.41 -20.37 1.38
CA ASP A 28 -10.27 -21.19 1.81
C ASP A 28 -10.31 -22.60 1.15
N LEU A 29 -10.22 -22.63 -0.17
CA LEU A 29 -10.19 -23.85 -0.98
C LEU A 29 -8.76 -24.35 -1.25
N MET A 30 -7.77 -23.70 -0.65
CA MET A 30 -6.36 -24.00 -0.86
C MET A 30 -5.88 -24.91 0.27
N THR A 31 -6.12 -26.21 0.12
CA THR A 31 -5.45 -27.23 0.94
C THR A 31 -3.95 -27.00 0.93
N ASP A 32 -3.30 -27.22 2.08
CA ASP A 32 -1.86 -27.05 2.34
C ASP A 32 -0.99 -28.03 1.54
N HIS A 33 -1.15 -28.09 0.23
CA HIS A 33 -0.16 -28.69 -0.61
C HIS A 33 0.92 -27.64 -0.82
N PRO A 34 2.13 -27.82 -0.24
CA PRO A 34 3.25 -26.98 -0.58
C PRO A 34 3.35 -26.99 -2.10
N LEU A 35 3.35 -25.80 -2.71
CA LEU A 35 3.70 -25.65 -4.11
C LEU A 35 5.02 -26.41 -4.26
N ALA A 36 4.98 -27.52 -5.00
CA ALA A 36 6.17 -28.28 -5.29
C ALA A 36 7.23 -27.30 -5.80
N ASP A 37 8.48 -27.51 -5.41
CA ASP A 37 9.65 -26.67 -5.71
C ASP A 37 9.81 -26.49 -7.22
N LEU A 38 9.02 -25.57 -7.80
CA LEU A 38 8.84 -25.38 -9.24
C LEU A 38 9.98 -24.54 -9.83
N GLY A 39 11.17 -24.59 -9.23
CA GLY A 39 12.25 -23.68 -9.55
C GLY A 39 11.83 -22.24 -9.31
N MET A 40 11.56 -21.90 -8.04
CA MET A 40 11.11 -20.56 -7.68
C MET A 40 12.08 -19.53 -8.25
N LEU A 41 11.55 -18.63 -9.08
CA LEU A 41 12.31 -17.48 -9.54
C LEU A 41 12.68 -16.60 -8.35
N ASP A 42 13.83 -15.94 -8.43
CA ASP A 42 14.24 -15.00 -7.40
C ASP A 42 13.23 -13.85 -7.28
N ASP A 43 13.06 -13.33 -6.06
CA ASP A 43 12.21 -12.17 -5.79
C ASP A 43 12.62 -11.01 -6.72
N HIS A 44 11.63 -10.39 -7.34
CA HIS A 44 11.78 -9.24 -8.24
C HIS A 44 12.70 -9.48 -9.46
N SER A 45 12.86 -10.73 -9.89
CA SER A 45 13.67 -11.12 -11.06
C SER A 45 13.05 -10.77 -12.42
N VAL A 46 11.72 -10.65 -12.51
CA VAL A 46 11.00 -10.40 -13.77
C VAL A 46 10.42 -9.00 -13.77
N ALA A 47 11.01 -8.09 -14.55
CA ALA A 47 10.53 -6.73 -14.71
C ALA A 47 9.23 -6.69 -15.53
N ILE A 48 8.21 -6.00 -15.02
CA ILE A 48 6.97 -5.73 -15.75
C ILE A 48 6.61 -4.23 -15.65
N GLU A 49 5.79 -3.74 -16.57
CA GLU A 49 5.33 -2.35 -16.56
C GLU A 49 4.29 -2.14 -15.44
N SER A 50 3.25 -2.98 -15.37
CA SER A 50 2.18 -2.81 -14.37
C SER A 50 1.63 -4.10 -13.78
N LEU A 51 1.25 -4.03 -12.51
CA LEU A 51 0.52 -5.05 -11.77
C LEU A 51 -0.75 -4.45 -11.16
N ARG A 52 -1.91 -4.98 -11.51
CA ARG A 52 -3.20 -4.63 -10.91
C ARG A 52 -3.79 -5.85 -10.22
N ILE A 53 -4.18 -5.70 -8.96
CA ILE A 53 -4.80 -6.78 -8.18
C ILE A 53 -6.07 -6.24 -7.52
N GLU A 54 -7.16 -6.97 -7.68
CA GLU A 54 -8.45 -6.64 -7.10
C GLU A 54 -8.95 -7.80 -6.25
N PHE A 55 -9.33 -7.50 -5.00
CA PHE A 55 -9.97 -8.43 -4.09
C PHE A 55 -11.36 -7.93 -3.74
N ALA A 56 -12.36 -8.77 -3.95
CA ALA A 56 -13.74 -8.48 -3.65
C ALA A 56 -14.38 -9.56 -2.77
N ASN A 57 -15.49 -9.18 -2.13
CA ASN A 57 -16.44 -10.07 -1.47
C ASN A 57 -15.81 -11.08 -0.51
N GLN A 58 -15.13 -10.59 0.53
CA GLN A 58 -14.67 -11.40 1.67
C GLN A 58 -13.52 -12.40 1.36
N THR A 59 -12.64 -12.07 0.41
CA THR A 59 -11.42 -12.88 0.18
C THR A 59 -10.52 -12.88 1.44
N PRO A 60 -10.18 -14.05 2.04
CA PRO A 60 -9.39 -14.11 3.26
C PRO A 60 -7.93 -13.69 3.07
N TYR A 61 -7.33 -13.03 4.06
CA TYR A 61 -5.92 -12.58 4.01
C TYR A 61 -4.93 -13.71 3.73
N LYS A 62 -5.21 -14.96 4.14
CA LYS A 62 -4.36 -16.13 3.84
C LYS A 62 -4.26 -16.41 2.34
N VAL A 63 -5.37 -16.23 1.62
CA VAL A 63 -5.40 -16.40 0.16
C VAL A 63 -4.57 -15.29 -0.49
N ILE A 64 -4.71 -14.06 0.02
CA ILE A 64 -4.00 -12.87 -0.43
C ILE A 64 -2.49 -13.00 -0.21
N GLY A 65 -2.05 -13.38 1.00
CA GLY A 65 -0.64 -13.57 1.32
C GLY A 65 0.03 -14.65 0.46
N ARG A 66 -0.67 -15.76 0.16
CA ARG A 66 -0.18 -16.80 -0.76
C ARG A 66 -0.08 -16.31 -2.20
N LEU A 67 -1.02 -15.47 -2.64
CA LEU A 67 -0.93 -14.85 -3.96
C LEU A 67 0.30 -13.95 -4.03
N TYR A 68 0.52 -13.10 -3.02
CA TYR A 68 1.69 -12.21 -2.99
C TYR A 68 3.01 -12.97 -2.96
N ASP A 69 3.09 -14.08 -2.22
CA ASP A 69 4.26 -14.98 -2.29
C ASP A 69 4.48 -15.51 -3.70
N SER A 70 3.39 -15.82 -4.40
CA SER A 70 3.48 -16.36 -5.76
C SER A 70 3.82 -15.29 -6.79
N LEU A 71 3.52 -14.02 -6.52
CA LEU A 71 3.83 -12.88 -7.39
C LEU A 71 5.14 -12.18 -7.03
N SER A 72 5.86 -12.61 -5.99
CA SER A 72 7.04 -11.89 -5.49
C SER A 72 8.20 -11.85 -6.47
N PHE A 73 8.25 -12.78 -7.43
CA PHE A 73 9.24 -12.77 -8.51
C PHE A 73 9.06 -11.60 -9.49
N LEU A 74 7.90 -10.93 -9.49
CA LEU A 74 7.64 -9.79 -10.34
C LEU A 74 8.26 -8.51 -9.75
N SER A 75 8.74 -7.65 -10.63
CA SER A 75 9.25 -6.32 -10.33
C SER A 75 8.50 -5.27 -11.16
N PRO A 76 7.23 -4.97 -10.81
CA PRO A 76 6.43 -4.00 -11.53
C PRO A 76 6.91 -2.56 -11.31
N SER A 77 6.86 -1.74 -12.34
CA SER A 77 7.11 -0.29 -12.19
C SER A 77 5.96 0.41 -11.46
N SER A 78 4.72 -0.03 -11.69
CA SER A 78 3.51 0.48 -11.05
C SER A 78 2.67 -0.67 -10.50
N VAL A 79 2.17 -0.51 -9.27
CA VAL A 79 1.26 -1.46 -8.62
C VAL A 79 -0.02 -0.77 -8.20
N ASP A 80 -1.15 -1.40 -8.48
CA ASP A 80 -2.47 -0.97 -8.08
C ASP A 80 -3.19 -2.11 -7.35
N ILE A 81 -3.56 -1.89 -6.09
CA ILE A 81 -4.25 -2.86 -5.27
C ILE A 81 -5.58 -2.26 -4.83
N THR A 82 -6.66 -2.93 -5.23
CA THR A 82 -8.02 -2.59 -4.82
C THR A 82 -8.58 -3.69 -3.93
N MET A 83 -9.15 -3.29 -2.79
CA MET A 83 -9.79 -4.20 -1.84
C MET A 83 -11.18 -3.69 -1.51
N GLU A 84 -12.21 -4.48 -1.85
CA GLU A 84 -13.61 -4.15 -1.62
C GLU A 84 -14.27 -5.20 -0.70
N LYS A 85 -14.98 -4.74 0.34
CA LYS A 85 -15.79 -5.60 1.22
C LYS A 85 -14.99 -6.78 1.77
N LEU A 86 -13.78 -6.51 2.28
CA LEU A 86 -12.95 -7.54 2.89
C LEU A 86 -13.61 -8.13 4.14
N PHE A 87 -13.30 -9.40 4.41
CA PHE A 87 -13.74 -10.05 5.63
C PHE A 87 -12.90 -9.53 6.79
N ASN A 88 -13.50 -8.66 7.59
CA ASN A 88 -12.88 -8.17 8.81
C ASN A 88 -13.18 -9.16 9.94
N ASP A 89 -12.37 -10.21 10.03
CA ASP A 89 -12.32 -11.02 11.25
C ASP A 89 -11.60 -10.16 12.30
N GLU A 90 -12.25 -9.90 13.45
CA GLU A 90 -11.67 -9.13 14.57
C GLU A 90 -10.28 -9.63 14.99
N LYS A 91 -9.95 -10.88 14.62
CA LYS A 91 -8.67 -11.50 14.88
C LYS A 91 -7.49 -10.97 14.04
N TYR A 92 -7.72 -10.37 12.87
CA TYR A 92 -6.64 -10.03 11.94
C TYR A 92 -6.70 -8.55 11.50
N PRO A 93 -5.71 -7.73 11.89
CA PRO A 93 -5.68 -6.34 11.48
C PRO A 93 -5.48 -6.17 9.97
N LEU A 94 -5.89 -5.01 9.45
CA LEU A 94 -5.89 -4.72 8.01
C LEU A 94 -4.49 -4.67 7.40
N ASP A 95 -3.49 -4.28 8.19
CA ASP A 95 -2.08 -4.32 7.79
C ASP A 95 -1.69 -5.70 7.24
N ARG A 96 -2.18 -6.80 7.82
CA ARG A 96 -1.94 -8.19 7.38
C ARG A 96 -2.34 -8.48 5.94
N PHE A 97 -3.25 -7.70 5.35
CA PHE A 97 -3.62 -7.83 3.94
C PHE A 97 -2.54 -7.35 2.97
N PHE A 98 -1.50 -6.69 3.47
CA PHE A 98 -0.35 -6.21 2.71
C PHE A 98 0.92 -7.02 3.00
N PHE A 99 0.83 -8.10 3.78
CA PHE A 99 1.99 -8.96 4.07
C PHE A 99 1.94 -10.28 3.33
N ARG A 100 3.13 -10.71 2.90
CA ARG A 100 3.45 -12.08 2.50
C ARG A 100 3.40 -13.03 3.71
N ASN A 101 3.36 -14.34 3.48
CA ASN A 101 3.34 -15.30 4.61
C ASN A 101 4.63 -15.27 5.46
N LYS A 102 5.72 -14.66 4.95
CA LYS A 102 7.01 -14.48 5.63
C LYS A 102 7.16 -13.12 6.32
N ASP A 103 6.06 -12.41 6.59
CA ASP A 103 6.06 -11.07 7.20
C ASP A 103 6.83 -10.00 6.41
N HIS A 104 7.03 -10.21 5.11
CA HIS A 104 7.54 -9.17 4.21
C HIS A 104 6.39 -8.41 3.58
N ILE A 105 6.50 -7.09 3.47
CA ILE A 105 5.45 -6.31 2.82
C ILE A 105 5.37 -6.58 1.32
N PHE A 106 4.17 -6.42 0.79
CA PHE A 106 3.82 -6.36 -0.61
C PHE A 106 2.80 -5.21 -0.74
N PRO A 107 2.93 -4.30 -1.73
CA PRO A 107 3.62 -4.46 -3.01
C PRO A 107 5.06 -3.93 -3.08
N HIS A 108 5.75 -4.32 -4.16
CA HIS A 108 7.04 -3.75 -4.55
C HIS A 108 6.90 -3.04 -5.90
N GLY A 109 7.21 -1.75 -5.97
CA GLY A 109 7.17 -0.97 -7.21
C GLY A 109 7.48 0.50 -6.99
N SER A 110 7.80 1.22 -8.07
CA SER A 110 8.14 2.65 -7.99
C SER A 110 6.92 3.55 -7.76
N THR A 111 5.76 3.11 -8.24
CA THR A 111 4.46 3.73 -8.00
C THR A 111 3.55 2.70 -7.36
N ILE A 112 2.99 3.03 -6.19
CA ILE A 112 2.09 2.15 -5.44
C ILE A 112 0.77 2.88 -5.23
N ARG A 113 -0.33 2.24 -5.59
CA ARG A 113 -1.69 2.71 -5.32
C ARG A 113 -2.43 1.65 -4.54
N ILE A 114 -3.01 2.03 -3.41
CA ILE A 114 -3.80 1.15 -2.56
C ILE A 114 -5.14 1.81 -2.32
N HIS A 115 -6.22 1.13 -2.71
CA HIS A 115 -7.59 1.54 -2.50
C HIS A 115 -8.31 0.49 -1.68
N VAL A 116 -8.88 0.89 -0.55
CA VAL A 116 -9.62 0.03 0.37
C VAL A 116 -10.99 0.63 0.62
N SER A 117 -12.05 -0.12 0.30
CA SER A 117 -13.43 0.33 0.47
C SER A 117 -14.36 -0.76 1.02
N GLY A 118 -15.50 -0.33 1.56
CA GLY A 118 -16.54 -1.22 2.06
C GLY A 118 -16.16 -2.02 3.31
N MET A 119 -15.15 -1.57 4.07
CA MET A 119 -14.81 -2.18 5.34
C MET A 119 -15.74 -1.71 6.46
N ARG A 120 -16.07 -2.63 7.36
CA ARG A 120 -16.71 -2.28 8.63
C ARG A 120 -15.63 -1.75 9.57
N LYS A 121 -15.88 -0.59 10.20
CA LYS A 121 -14.98 0.00 11.19
C LYS A 121 -14.60 -1.05 12.23
N THR A 122 -13.31 -1.37 12.35
CA THR A 122 -12.82 -2.16 13.47
C THR A 122 -12.80 -1.28 14.70
N LEU A 123 -13.37 -1.74 15.80
CA LEU A 123 -13.08 -1.17 17.11
C LEU A 123 -11.65 -1.57 17.46
N ASP A 124 -10.75 -0.57 17.52
CA ASP A 124 -9.45 -0.65 18.19
C ASP A 124 -8.41 -1.66 17.66
N SER A 125 -8.27 -1.84 16.35
CA SER A 125 -7.07 -2.51 15.83
C SER A 125 -5.87 -1.57 15.92
N GLN A 126 -5.15 -1.61 17.04
CA GLN A 126 -3.80 -1.04 17.15
C GLN A 126 -2.88 -1.83 16.20
N THR A 127 -2.85 -1.44 14.93
CA THR A 127 -1.81 -1.89 13.99
C THR A 127 -0.46 -1.37 14.47
N SER A 128 0.53 -2.25 14.57
CA SER A 128 1.79 -1.96 15.25
C SER A 128 2.84 -1.25 14.39
N GLY A 129 2.64 -1.13 13.07
CA GLY A 129 3.65 -0.58 12.14
C GLY A 129 3.25 0.68 11.36
N GLY A 130 1.95 0.91 11.11
CA GLY A 130 1.47 1.99 10.25
C GLY A 130 1.78 1.71 8.76
N LEU A 131 0.76 1.64 7.92
CA LEU A 131 0.89 1.12 6.55
C LEU A 131 1.96 1.84 5.71
N LEU A 132 2.03 3.17 5.78
CA LEU A 132 3.02 3.94 5.00
C LEU A 132 4.44 3.63 5.45
N THR A 133 4.67 3.53 6.77
CA THR A 133 5.99 3.19 7.33
C THR A 133 6.45 1.83 6.81
N GLU A 134 5.58 0.83 6.86
CA GLU A 134 5.91 -0.52 6.42
C GLU A 134 6.19 -0.56 4.91
N LEU A 135 5.44 0.21 4.10
CA LEU A 135 5.63 0.28 2.66
C LEU A 135 7.00 0.84 2.29
N VAL A 136 7.42 1.94 2.92
CA VAL A 136 8.73 2.55 2.59
C VAL A 136 9.90 1.76 3.16
N GLU A 137 9.71 1.08 4.30
CA GLU A 137 10.72 0.19 4.87
C GLU A 137 10.95 -1.04 3.98
N GLY A 138 9.89 -1.63 3.45
CA GLY A 138 9.98 -2.81 2.59
C GLY A 138 10.14 -2.53 1.10
N CYS A 139 9.88 -1.30 0.63
CA CYS A 139 10.01 -0.92 -0.77
C CYS A 139 10.80 0.38 -0.93
N GLN A 140 12.13 0.26 -0.92
CA GLN A 140 13.06 1.39 -1.05
C GLN A 140 13.04 2.07 -2.42
N ILE A 141 12.38 1.48 -3.42
CA ILE A 141 12.24 2.06 -4.76
C ILE A 141 10.95 2.87 -4.92
N ALA A 142 10.09 2.93 -3.91
CA ALA A 142 8.83 3.64 -3.98
C ALA A 142 9.07 5.16 -4.04
N HIS A 143 8.73 5.75 -5.19
CA HIS A 143 8.80 7.19 -5.42
C HIS A 143 7.43 7.85 -5.26
N THR A 144 6.36 7.12 -5.59
CA THR A 144 4.99 7.62 -5.55
C THR A 144 4.11 6.64 -4.79
N ILE A 145 3.42 7.11 -3.74
CA ILE A 145 2.48 6.29 -2.97
C ILE A 145 1.14 7.03 -2.88
N HIS A 146 0.07 6.37 -3.32
CA HIS A 146 -1.30 6.86 -3.20
C HIS A 146 -2.09 5.90 -2.30
N LEU A 147 -2.65 6.42 -1.22
CA LEU A 147 -3.42 5.66 -0.25
C LEU A 147 -4.85 6.21 -0.19
N GLU A 148 -5.81 5.32 -0.36
CA GLU A 148 -7.23 5.55 -0.09
C GLU A 148 -7.72 4.48 0.87
N VAL A 149 -7.42 4.69 2.16
CA VAL A 149 -7.60 3.71 3.24
C VAL A 149 -8.22 4.38 4.48
N PRO A 150 -9.54 4.25 4.71
CA PRO A 150 -10.22 5.05 5.74
C PRO A 150 -9.88 4.65 7.17
N ASP A 151 -9.74 3.35 7.45
CA ASP A 151 -9.65 2.83 8.83
C ASP A 151 -8.30 2.18 9.15
N VAL A 152 -7.19 2.74 8.64
CA VAL A 152 -5.84 2.20 8.84
C VAL A 152 -4.92 3.27 9.42
N SER A 153 -4.15 2.94 10.46
CA SER A 153 -3.07 3.82 10.91
C SER A 153 -1.99 3.87 9.83
N LEU A 154 -1.55 5.07 9.49
CA LEU A 154 -0.63 5.26 8.37
C LEU A 154 0.81 5.37 8.83
N ILE A 155 1.08 6.00 9.98
CA ILE A 155 2.44 6.37 10.38
C ILE A 155 2.70 5.98 11.83
N ARG A 156 3.92 5.52 12.11
CA ARG A 156 4.37 5.13 13.45
C ARG A 156 5.34 6.15 14.07
N LEU A 157 4.82 7.33 14.45
CA LEU A 157 5.59 8.51 14.88
C LEU A 157 6.77 8.21 15.82
N GLN A 158 6.58 7.36 16.84
CA GLN A 158 7.59 7.15 17.89
C GLN A 158 8.82 6.34 17.46
N SER A 159 8.78 5.62 16.34
CA SER A 159 9.89 4.76 15.91
C SER A 159 10.19 4.83 14.42
N THR A 160 9.64 5.82 13.71
CA THR A 160 9.89 5.99 12.29
C THR A 160 11.36 6.33 12.04
N ASN A 161 12.06 5.47 11.31
CA ASN A 161 13.35 5.80 10.74
C ASN A 161 13.13 6.51 9.39
N TRP A 162 13.16 7.84 9.41
CA TRP A 162 12.91 8.69 8.24
C TRP A 162 13.86 8.46 7.06
N SER A 163 15.01 7.81 7.27
CA SER A 163 15.92 7.46 6.15
C SER A 163 15.29 6.48 5.15
N HIS A 164 14.30 5.67 5.55
CA HIS A 164 13.55 4.79 4.66
C HIS A 164 12.67 5.55 3.66
N PHE A 165 12.33 6.80 3.95
CA PHE A 165 11.52 7.66 3.08
C PHE A 165 12.36 8.40 2.02
N SER A 166 13.68 8.16 1.98
CA SER A 166 14.61 8.92 1.14
C SER A 166 14.33 8.84 -0.37
N SER A 167 13.66 7.78 -0.84
CA SER A 167 13.24 7.63 -2.25
C SER A 167 11.87 8.25 -2.55
N LEU A 168 11.05 8.50 -1.52
CA LEU A 168 9.69 8.99 -1.70
C LEU A 168 9.71 10.43 -2.23
N ARG A 169 8.92 10.70 -3.27
CA ARG A 169 8.81 12.01 -3.94
C ARG A 169 7.39 12.53 -3.96
N HIS A 170 6.40 11.64 -4.09
CA HIS A 170 4.99 11.99 -4.17
C HIS A 170 4.18 11.13 -3.20
N LEU A 171 3.38 11.79 -2.37
CA LEU A 171 2.53 11.13 -1.41
C LEU A 171 1.12 11.70 -1.51
N ARG A 172 0.14 10.82 -1.64
CA ARG A 172 -1.27 11.19 -1.71
C ARG A 172 -2.08 10.39 -0.71
N PHE A 173 -2.86 11.11 0.09
CA PHE A 173 -3.88 10.56 0.98
C PHE A 173 -5.25 11.00 0.47
N LYS A 174 -6.18 10.04 0.33
CA LYS A 174 -7.57 10.32 -0.01
C LYS A 174 -8.49 9.54 0.92
N GLY A 175 -9.44 10.18 1.59
CA GLY A 175 -10.37 9.46 2.47
C GLY A 175 -9.65 8.67 3.57
N CYS A 176 -8.49 9.16 4.04
CA CYS A 176 -7.71 8.50 5.08
C CYS A 176 -8.12 9.06 6.45
N ASP A 177 -9.27 8.62 6.95
CA ASP A 177 -9.93 9.20 8.13
C ASP A 177 -9.16 8.98 9.45
N ASN A 178 -8.20 8.05 9.46
CA ASN A 178 -7.29 7.84 10.58
C ASN A 178 -5.98 8.66 10.50
N LEU A 179 -5.74 9.39 9.41
CA LEU A 179 -4.62 10.33 9.31
C LEU A 179 -4.87 11.53 10.23
N THR A 180 -3.91 11.83 11.10
CA THR A 180 -4.00 12.93 12.08
C THR A 180 -3.08 14.09 11.75
N GLU A 181 -3.41 15.30 12.21
CA GLU A 181 -2.58 16.49 11.99
C GLU A 181 -1.14 16.34 12.53
N PRO A 182 -0.89 15.75 13.72
CA PRO A 182 0.48 15.49 14.18
C PRO A 182 1.27 14.56 13.25
N GLU A 183 0.62 13.56 12.64
CA GLU A 183 1.29 12.68 11.67
C GLU A 183 1.68 13.44 10.39
N VAL A 184 0.81 14.34 9.92
CA VAL A 184 1.08 15.19 8.77
C VAL A 184 2.19 16.21 9.05
N ASP A 185 2.18 16.84 10.23
CA ASP A 185 3.23 17.77 10.66
C ASP A 185 4.59 17.07 10.71
N GLU A 186 4.65 15.86 11.26
CA GLU A 186 5.89 15.08 11.28
C GLU A 186 6.38 14.70 9.87
N LEU A 187 5.49 14.31 8.96
CA LEU A 187 5.85 14.08 7.56
C LEU A 187 6.49 15.30 6.92
N VAL A 188 5.83 16.45 7.04
CA VAL A 188 6.30 17.70 6.44
C VAL A 188 7.65 18.11 7.02
N ARG A 189 7.77 18.10 8.35
CA ARG A 189 8.98 18.52 9.05
C ARG A 189 10.18 17.65 8.69
N ASN A 190 9.99 16.34 8.55
CA ASN A 190 11.10 15.40 8.29
C ASN A 190 11.40 15.24 6.80
N LEU A 191 10.40 15.36 5.91
CA LEU A 191 10.56 15.02 4.49
C LEU A 191 10.55 16.21 3.55
N MET A 192 10.06 17.38 3.96
CA MET A 192 9.92 18.55 3.09
C MET A 192 10.77 19.73 3.53
N CYS A 193 10.85 19.98 4.84
CA CYS A 193 11.57 21.13 5.39
C CYS A 193 13.10 20.93 5.36
N GLY A 194 13.85 21.97 4.95
CA GLY A 194 15.31 21.99 5.01
C GLY A 194 16.04 21.11 3.97
N ASN A 195 15.31 20.41 3.10
CA ASN A 195 15.90 19.61 2.04
C ASN A 195 16.31 20.46 0.82
N ALA A 196 17.40 20.06 0.16
CA ALA A 196 17.81 20.67 -1.10
C ALA A 196 16.73 20.50 -2.19
N GLU A 197 16.73 21.37 -3.19
CA GLU A 197 15.79 21.28 -4.31
C GLU A 197 15.88 19.89 -4.98
N GLY A 198 14.73 19.25 -5.20
CA GLY A 198 14.64 17.89 -5.75
C GLY A 198 14.94 16.75 -4.77
N MET A 199 15.31 17.06 -3.52
CA MET A 199 15.53 16.07 -2.44
C MET A 199 14.33 16.02 -1.50
N GLY A 200 14.04 14.82 -0.98
CA GLY A 200 12.90 14.58 -0.09
C GLY A 200 11.55 14.58 -0.82
N LEU A 201 10.48 14.78 -0.06
CA LEU A 201 9.11 14.78 -0.57
C LEU A 201 8.84 16.07 -1.36
N GLN A 202 8.43 15.91 -2.63
CA GLN A 202 8.19 17.01 -3.57
C GLN A 202 6.71 17.38 -3.67
N SER A 203 5.82 16.42 -3.44
CA SER A 203 4.37 16.65 -3.43
C SER A 203 3.72 15.88 -2.28
N LEU A 204 2.88 16.58 -1.52
CA LEU A 204 1.97 16.02 -0.54
C LEU A 204 0.53 16.44 -0.90
N GLU A 205 -0.32 15.45 -1.15
CA GLU A 205 -1.72 15.66 -1.51
C GLU A 205 -2.64 15.07 -0.42
N ILE A 206 -3.56 15.87 0.12
CA ILE A 206 -4.50 15.43 1.17
C ILE A 206 -5.94 15.75 0.74
N PHE A 207 -6.75 14.71 0.55
CA PHE A 207 -8.12 14.86 0.04
C PHE A 207 -9.13 14.17 0.96
N SER A 208 -10.11 14.92 1.46
CA SER A 208 -11.26 14.39 2.20
C SER A 208 -10.89 13.45 3.36
N CYS A 209 -9.88 13.80 4.17
CA CYS A 209 -9.52 13.05 5.39
C CYS A 209 -10.21 13.68 6.61
N GLU A 210 -11.10 12.93 7.29
CA GLU A 210 -11.99 13.46 8.34
C GLU A 210 -11.28 14.18 9.50
N LYS A 211 -10.10 13.69 9.92
CA LYS A 211 -9.37 14.21 11.09
C LYS A 211 -8.37 15.32 10.78
N ILE A 212 -8.35 15.81 9.54
CA ILE A 212 -7.49 16.92 9.13
C ILE A 212 -8.35 18.15 8.94
N SER A 213 -8.11 19.21 9.70
CA SER A 213 -8.85 20.47 9.55
C SER A 213 -8.33 21.30 8.38
N GLU A 214 -9.19 22.17 7.83
CA GLU A 214 -8.78 23.11 6.78
C GLU A 214 -7.84 24.17 7.34
N GLU A 215 -8.09 24.63 8.56
CA GLU A 215 -7.26 25.60 9.28
C GLU A 215 -5.80 25.12 9.39
N PHE A 216 -5.60 23.85 9.78
CA PHE A 216 -4.29 23.22 9.82
C PHE A 216 -3.61 23.20 8.44
N LEU A 217 -4.34 22.86 7.38
CA LEU A 217 -3.79 22.79 6.02
C LEU A 217 -3.39 24.16 5.47
N VAL A 218 -4.14 25.21 5.80
CA VAL A 218 -3.79 26.60 5.45
C VAL A 218 -2.48 27.01 6.12
N GLU A 219 -2.37 26.80 7.44
CA GLU A 219 -1.14 27.11 8.19
C GLU A 219 0.06 26.30 7.70
N LEU A 220 -0.15 25.01 7.38
CA LEU A 220 0.87 24.16 6.81
C LEU A 220 1.30 24.62 5.41
N GLY A 221 0.34 25.08 4.60
CA GLY A 221 0.56 25.62 3.26
C GLY A 221 1.45 26.86 3.25
N ASP A 222 1.35 27.74 4.25
CA ASP A 222 2.24 28.88 4.41
C ASP A 222 3.72 28.46 4.60
N ASN A 223 3.95 27.27 5.17
CA ASN A 223 5.29 26.74 5.42
C ASN A 223 5.91 26.01 4.23
N VAL A 224 5.12 25.23 3.48
CA VAL A 224 5.63 24.37 2.39
C VAL A 224 5.27 24.85 0.98
N GLY A 225 4.42 25.87 0.88
CA GLY A 225 4.01 26.50 -0.37
C GLY A 225 3.34 25.52 -1.33
N PRO A 226 3.70 25.54 -2.64
CA PRO A 226 2.99 24.80 -3.68
C PRO A 226 3.19 23.28 -3.63
N LYS A 227 4.03 22.78 -2.72
CA LYS A 227 4.25 21.34 -2.55
C LYS A 227 3.11 20.64 -1.81
N LEU A 228 2.22 21.40 -1.15
CA LEU A 228 1.01 20.89 -0.52
C LEU A 228 -0.20 21.21 -1.39
N THR A 229 -1.03 20.20 -1.67
CA THR A 229 -2.32 20.34 -2.36
C THR A 229 -3.40 19.66 -1.53
N TRP A 230 -4.56 20.30 -1.34
CA TRP A 230 -5.64 19.74 -0.56
C TRP A 230 -7.05 20.07 -1.07
N LYS A 231 -8.03 19.25 -0.68
CA LYS A 231 -9.47 19.49 -0.89
C LYS A 231 -10.26 18.83 0.24
N MET A 232 -11.18 19.56 0.87
CA MET A 232 -11.95 19.03 2.01
C MET A 232 -13.12 18.13 1.58
N CYS A 233 -13.75 18.41 0.43
CA CYS A 233 -14.90 17.64 -0.06
C CYS A 233 -14.75 17.32 -1.56
N ASP A 234 -15.11 16.11 -1.95
CA ASP A 234 -15.38 15.75 -3.35
C ASP A 234 -16.75 16.32 -3.77
N CYS A 235 -16.88 17.65 -3.80
CA CYS A 235 -17.95 18.30 -4.55
C CYS A 235 -17.58 18.20 -6.04
N GLU A 236 -18.30 17.37 -6.78
CA GLU A 236 -18.40 17.41 -8.24
C GLU A 236 -19.33 18.54 -8.70
#